data_AF-A0A3E2N641-F1
#
_entry.id   AF-A0A3E2N641-F1
#
_cell.length_a   1.000
_cell.length_b   1.000
_cell.length_c   1.000
_cell.angle_alpha   90.00
_cell.angle_beta   90.00
_cell.angle_gamma   90.00
#
_symmetry.space_group_name_H-M   'P 1'
#
loop_
_entity.id
_entity.type
_entity.pdbx_description
1 polymer ?
#
loop_
_entity_poly.entity_id
_entity_poly.type
_entity_poly.pdbx_seq_one_letter_code
_entity_poly.pdbx_strand_id
1 'polypeptide(L)'
;MSEAVSGSTTRCPVGLRAYTIQKGDTLWLLAKKYCTTVGAIMALNPGIKPGNLMIGQVIWIPAGYKFRNLPPWAQSMDNTIQQRPMNMYPVCPQGTRSYTIEAGDTLWLLSQRYNTTVEAIMAANPGINPTNLFVGQVICIPRDRPQPRPQPQPQPQPQPQPMPPTYMWVSKAEQNLGNYLRFLWLQQVYWLRMAIQSELWNLSDAEYVMNRLMENPADFQMAIKTFYGDENAKKFADLLTSHFTAVNDYVMASRDGNAQAVADAENRMNSNAAQFVAFLASINPNWSAADLQRMLNDYMDLTKEETAATLSQNFEDSIGIFADIERGALEMADMMTQGIVKQFPQYFR
;
A
#
# COMPACT_ATOMS: atom_id res chain seq x y z
N MET A 1 -21.26 -30.75 -45.32
CA MET A 1 -21.26 -29.50 -44.53
C MET A 1 -20.56 -29.82 -43.23
N SER A 2 -19.38 -29.25 -43.02
CA SER A 2 -18.48 -29.53 -41.91
C SER A 2 -18.92 -28.79 -40.64
N GLU A 3 -19.24 -29.52 -39.59
CA GLU A 3 -19.32 -28.99 -38.22
C GLU A 3 -17.90 -28.81 -37.67
N ALA A 4 -17.59 -27.60 -37.23
CA ALA A 4 -16.34 -27.24 -36.60
C ALA A 4 -16.37 -27.63 -35.11
N VAL A 5 -15.30 -28.29 -34.69
CA VAL A 5 -15.03 -28.76 -33.33
C VAL A 5 -14.91 -27.59 -32.35
N SER A 6 -15.56 -27.73 -31.19
CA SER A 6 -15.54 -26.79 -30.06
C SER A 6 -14.15 -26.58 -29.47
N GLY A 7 -13.68 -25.33 -29.46
CA GLY A 7 -12.49 -24.91 -28.73
C GLY A 7 -12.81 -24.64 -27.25
N SER A 8 -12.25 -25.44 -26.34
CA SER A 8 -12.25 -25.20 -24.90
C SER A 8 -11.54 -23.89 -24.57
N THR A 9 -12.27 -22.90 -24.05
CA THR A 9 -11.68 -21.67 -23.51
C THR A 9 -11.31 -21.90 -22.05
N THR A 10 -10.06 -22.25 -21.78
CA THR A 10 -9.56 -22.39 -20.41
C THR A 10 -9.58 -21.02 -19.72
N ARG A 11 -10.52 -20.82 -18.79
CA ARG A 11 -10.64 -19.61 -17.99
C ARG A 11 -9.44 -19.47 -17.05
N CYS A 12 -8.86 -18.29 -16.99
CA CYS A 12 -7.74 -18.00 -16.09
C CYS A 12 -8.14 -18.21 -14.62
N PRO A 13 -7.35 -18.92 -13.81
CA PRO A 13 -7.57 -18.96 -12.37
C PRO A 13 -7.42 -17.56 -11.77
N VAL A 14 -8.25 -17.22 -10.79
CA VAL A 14 -8.20 -15.94 -10.03
C VAL A 14 -7.69 -16.17 -8.61
N GLY A 15 -7.13 -15.12 -7.99
CA GLY A 15 -6.68 -15.07 -6.58
C GLY A 15 -5.19 -15.35 -6.38
N LEU A 16 -4.69 -15.05 -5.18
CA LEU A 16 -3.31 -15.36 -4.77
C LEU A 16 -3.19 -16.87 -4.49
N ARG A 17 -2.17 -17.53 -5.05
CA ARG A 17 -2.00 -18.99 -4.93
C ARG A 17 -0.57 -19.35 -4.55
N ALA A 18 -0.42 -20.25 -3.58
CA ALA A 18 0.85 -20.92 -3.35
C ALA A 18 1.09 -21.95 -4.46
N TYR A 19 2.29 -21.97 -5.03
CA TYR A 19 2.69 -22.87 -6.09
C TYR A 19 4.10 -23.42 -5.82
N THR A 20 4.25 -24.73 -5.84
CA THR A 20 5.55 -25.40 -5.69
C THR A 20 6.23 -25.54 -7.05
N ILE A 21 7.40 -24.91 -7.23
CA ILE A 21 8.21 -24.98 -8.44
C ILE A 21 8.51 -26.44 -8.81
N GLN A 22 8.18 -26.78 -10.04
CA GLN A 22 8.44 -28.09 -10.64
C GLN A 22 9.64 -28.04 -11.59
N LYS A 23 10.17 -29.23 -11.93
CA LYS A 23 11.26 -29.34 -12.90
C LYS A 23 10.83 -28.76 -14.25
N GLY A 24 11.59 -27.78 -14.75
CA GLY A 24 11.33 -27.12 -16.03
C GLY A 24 10.45 -25.87 -15.94
N ASP A 25 10.00 -25.49 -14.74
CA ASP A 25 9.28 -24.23 -14.57
C ASP A 25 10.18 -23.02 -14.83
N THR A 26 9.58 -21.98 -15.42
CA THR A 26 10.13 -20.63 -15.50
C THR A 26 9.06 -19.65 -15.03
N LEU A 27 9.45 -18.48 -14.52
CA LEU A 27 8.46 -17.46 -14.14
C LEU A 27 7.59 -17.04 -15.33
N TRP A 28 8.13 -17.11 -16.54
CA TRP A 28 7.40 -16.83 -17.77
C TRP A 28 6.29 -17.85 -18.04
N LEU A 29 6.59 -19.16 -17.93
CA LEU A 29 5.60 -20.23 -18.10
C LEU A 29 4.50 -20.15 -17.03
N LEU A 30 4.87 -19.82 -15.80
CA LEU A 30 3.95 -19.65 -14.68
C LEU A 30 3.08 -18.40 -14.87
N ALA A 31 3.65 -17.26 -15.25
CA ALA A 31 2.91 -16.04 -15.55
C ALA A 31 1.85 -16.27 -16.64
N LYS A 32 2.22 -16.99 -17.71
CA LYS A 32 1.31 -17.37 -18.80
C LYS A 32 0.19 -18.30 -18.32
N LYS A 33 0.55 -19.35 -17.57
CA LYS A 33 -0.39 -20.36 -17.04
C LYS A 33 -1.42 -19.75 -16.08
N TYR A 34 -0.98 -18.82 -15.23
CA TYR A 34 -1.82 -18.19 -14.22
C TYR A 34 -2.37 -16.83 -14.65
N CYS A 35 -2.20 -16.45 -15.92
CA CYS A 35 -2.70 -15.19 -16.48
C CYS A 35 -2.30 -13.96 -15.64
N THR A 36 -1.01 -13.87 -15.32
CA THR A 36 -0.39 -12.78 -14.59
C THR A 36 0.91 -12.35 -15.29
N THR A 37 1.77 -11.58 -14.64
CA THR A 37 3.07 -11.16 -15.19
C THR A 37 4.24 -11.69 -14.36
N VAL A 38 5.40 -11.85 -15.00
CA VAL A 38 6.65 -12.19 -14.29
C VAL A 38 6.95 -11.15 -13.21
N GLY A 39 6.73 -9.86 -13.50
CA GLY A 39 6.90 -8.77 -12.54
C GLY A 39 5.99 -8.90 -11.32
N ALA A 40 4.72 -9.24 -11.51
CA ALA A 40 3.78 -9.46 -10.41
C ALA A 40 4.17 -10.69 -9.55
N ILE A 41 4.66 -11.76 -10.17
CA ILE A 41 5.19 -12.92 -9.43
C ILE A 41 6.46 -12.51 -8.65
N MET A 42 7.39 -11.78 -9.26
CA MET A 42 8.61 -11.34 -8.58
C MET A 42 8.33 -10.36 -7.43
N ALA A 43 7.33 -9.49 -7.57
CA ALA A 43 6.92 -8.55 -6.53
C ALA A 43 6.39 -9.28 -5.28
N LEU A 44 5.71 -10.41 -5.44
CA LEU A 44 5.17 -11.23 -4.35
C LEU A 44 6.12 -12.30 -3.83
N ASN A 45 7.27 -12.49 -4.49
CA ASN A 45 8.29 -13.46 -4.09
C ASN A 45 9.66 -12.80 -3.96
N PRO A 46 9.87 -11.95 -2.94
CA PRO A 46 11.15 -11.30 -2.75
C PRO A 46 12.29 -12.30 -2.63
N GLY A 47 13.39 -12.04 -3.37
CA GLY A 47 14.56 -12.93 -3.40
C GLY A 47 14.45 -14.09 -4.38
N ILE A 48 13.32 -14.25 -5.09
CA ILE A 48 13.22 -15.20 -6.20
C ILE A 48 14.22 -14.82 -7.29
N LYS A 49 14.96 -15.82 -7.79
CA LYS A 49 15.93 -15.64 -8.87
C LYS A 49 15.31 -16.18 -10.16
N PRO A 50 14.84 -15.33 -11.09
CA PRO A 50 14.11 -15.80 -12.28
C PRO A 50 14.90 -16.79 -13.14
N GLY A 51 16.24 -16.67 -13.16
CA GLY A 51 17.14 -17.58 -13.85
C GLY A 51 17.63 -18.78 -13.02
N ASN A 52 17.19 -18.92 -11.78
CA ASN A 52 17.60 -20.01 -10.88
C ASN A 52 16.48 -20.37 -9.90
N LEU A 53 15.37 -20.89 -10.43
CA LEU A 53 14.26 -21.39 -9.61
C LEU A 53 14.63 -22.74 -9.00
N MET A 54 14.43 -22.89 -7.69
CA MET A 54 14.73 -24.14 -7.00
C MET A 54 13.52 -25.07 -7.07
N ILE A 55 13.71 -26.30 -7.57
CA ILE A 55 12.66 -27.32 -7.58
C ILE A 55 12.22 -27.58 -6.13
N GLY A 56 10.91 -27.59 -5.88
CA GLY A 56 10.34 -27.70 -4.54
C GLY A 56 10.16 -26.36 -3.80
N GLN A 57 10.67 -25.25 -4.34
CA GLN A 57 10.44 -23.91 -3.77
C GLN A 57 8.96 -23.54 -3.90
N VAL A 58 8.35 -23.09 -2.81
CA VAL A 58 6.98 -22.55 -2.84
C VAL A 58 7.04 -21.06 -3.17
N ILE A 59 6.22 -20.62 -4.13
CA ILE A 59 6.10 -19.22 -4.55
C ILE A 59 4.62 -18.80 -4.59
N TRP A 60 4.36 -17.50 -4.40
CA TRP A 60 3.04 -16.89 -4.47
C TRP A 60 2.76 -16.35 -5.87
N ILE A 61 1.68 -16.80 -6.50
CA ILE A 61 1.29 -16.39 -7.84
C ILE A 61 -0.03 -15.61 -7.76
N PRO A 62 -0.08 -14.32 -8.17
CA PRO A 62 -1.31 -13.55 -8.24
C PRO A 62 -2.06 -13.91 -9.53
N ALA A 63 -2.82 -15.00 -9.49
CA ALA A 63 -3.48 -15.56 -10.65
C ALA A 63 -4.65 -14.68 -11.11
N GLY A 64 -4.82 -14.52 -12.42
CA GLY A 64 -5.92 -13.77 -13.03
C GLY A 64 -5.80 -12.25 -12.88
N TYR A 65 -4.70 -11.76 -12.30
CA TYR A 65 -4.40 -10.35 -12.19
C TYR A 65 -3.88 -9.81 -13.53
N LYS A 66 -4.81 -9.43 -14.42
CA LYS A 66 -4.49 -8.62 -15.60
C LYS A 66 -4.66 -7.16 -15.21
N PHE A 67 -3.55 -6.45 -14.98
CA PHE A 67 -3.56 -4.98 -14.91
C PHE A 67 -4.13 -4.44 -16.22
N ARG A 68 -5.42 -4.10 -16.23
CA ARG A 68 -6.12 -3.80 -17.48
C ARG A 68 -5.95 -2.35 -17.96
N ASN A 69 -5.29 -1.50 -17.19
CA ASN A 69 -4.91 -0.14 -17.58
C ASN A 69 -3.42 0.08 -17.28
N LEU A 70 -2.55 -0.32 -18.21
CA LEU A 70 -1.19 0.22 -18.27
C LEU A 70 -1.16 1.39 -19.27
N PRO A 71 -0.36 2.45 -19.01
CA PRO A 71 -0.24 3.59 -19.91
C PRO A 71 0.31 3.18 -21.29
N PRO A 72 -0.01 3.92 -22.38
CA PRO A 72 0.27 3.54 -23.77
C PRO A 72 1.72 3.13 -24.09
N TRP A 73 2.71 3.55 -23.31
CA TRP A 73 4.12 3.19 -23.51
C TRP A 73 4.49 1.78 -23.00
N ALA A 74 3.65 1.13 -22.19
CA ALA A 74 3.84 -0.26 -21.77
C ALA A 74 3.32 -1.29 -22.81
N GLN A 75 2.67 -0.82 -23.88
CA GLN A 75 2.14 -1.67 -24.95
C GLN A 75 3.12 -1.90 -26.11
N SER A 76 4.29 -1.24 -26.13
CA SER A 76 5.32 -1.51 -27.15
C SER A 76 6.48 -2.31 -26.57
N MET A 77 6.34 -3.63 -26.55
CA MET A 77 7.50 -4.53 -26.62
C MET A 77 7.59 -5.08 -28.05
N ASP A 78 7.93 -4.19 -28.98
CA ASP A 78 8.58 -4.57 -30.22
C ASP A 78 10.10 -4.58 -29.94
N ASN A 79 10.72 -5.74 -30.09
CA ASN A 79 12.11 -6.01 -29.69
C ASN A 79 13.12 -5.76 -30.83
N THR A 80 12.82 -4.84 -31.75
CA THR A 80 13.81 -4.39 -32.73
C THR A 80 14.71 -3.31 -32.13
N ILE A 81 15.96 -3.67 -31.84
CA ILE A 81 17.00 -2.74 -31.40
C ILE A 81 17.29 -1.76 -32.54
N GLN A 82 16.72 -0.56 -32.47
CA GLN A 82 17.34 0.60 -33.08
C GLN A 82 17.87 1.51 -31.97
N GLN A 83 19.16 1.82 -32.06
CA GLN A 83 19.81 2.80 -31.21
C GLN A 83 19.05 4.13 -31.34
N ARG A 84 18.37 4.54 -30.26
CA ARG A 84 17.77 5.87 -30.14
C ARG A 84 18.59 6.70 -29.15
N PRO A 85 18.84 7.98 -29.46
CA PRO A 85 19.75 8.85 -28.71
C PRO A 85 19.21 9.14 -27.29
N MET A 86 20.16 9.32 -26.37
CA MET A 86 20.06 9.39 -24.91
C MET A 86 19.29 10.60 -24.34
N ASN A 87 18.21 11.07 -24.98
CA ASN A 87 17.63 12.38 -24.69
C ASN A 87 16.12 12.34 -24.37
N MET A 88 15.66 11.36 -23.60
CA MET A 88 14.26 11.28 -23.14
C MET A 88 14.09 11.31 -21.62
N TYR A 89 15.17 11.50 -20.87
CA TYR A 89 15.09 11.83 -19.44
C TYR A 89 15.29 13.34 -19.28
N PRO A 90 14.54 14.02 -18.39
CA PRO A 90 14.76 15.45 -18.14
C PRO A 90 16.23 15.66 -17.78
N VAL A 91 16.90 16.50 -18.57
CA VAL A 91 18.30 16.85 -18.32
C VAL A 91 18.32 17.71 -17.07
N CYS A 92 18.80 17.11 -15.98
CA CYS A 92 18.89 17.80 -14.71
C CYS A 92 19.91 18.97 -14.78
N PRO A 93 19.57 20.16 -14.23
CA PRO A 93 20.48 21.29 -14.22
C PRO A 93 21.84 20.96 -13.58
N GLN A 94 22.90 21.67 -13.99
CA GLN A 94 24.23 21.54 -13.39
C GLN A 94 24.14 21.74 -11.86
N GLY A 95 24.80 20.86 -11.10
CA GLY A 95 24.71 20.84 -9.63
C GLY A 95 23.58 19.99 -9.05
N THR A 96 22.77 19.35 -9.89
CA THR A 96 21.71 18.42 -9.45
C THR A 96 21.97 16.98 -9.95
N ARG A 97 21.24 16.00 -9.43
CA ARG A 97 21.24 14.59 -9.89
C ARG A 97 19.81 14.15 -10.18
N SER A 98 19.61 13.32 -11.20
CA SER A 98 18.33 12.68 -11.42
C SER A 98 18.04 11.68 -10.30
N TYR A 99 16.78 11.63 -9.89
CA TYR A 99 16.24 10.70 -8.92
C TYR A 99 14.85 10.30 -9.36
N THR A 100 14.56 9.01 -9.38
CA THR A 100 13.24 8.50 -9.68
C THR A 100 12.49 8.32 -8.37
N ILE A 101 11.36 9.02 -8.21
CA ILE A 101 10.46 8.90 -7.07
C ILE A 101 10.08 7.43 -6.87
N GLU A 102 10.34 6.92 -5.67
CA GLU A 102 9.92 5.60 -5.22
C GLU A 102 8.64 5.72 -4.39
N ALA A 103 7.95 4.59 -4.18
CA ALA A 103 6.75 4.56 -3.36
C ALA A 103 7.06 5.02 -1.92
N GLY A 104 6.35 6.04 -1.47
CA GLY A 104 6.52 6.63 -0.12
C GLY A 104 7.51 7.80 -0.05
N ASP A 105 8.11 8.23 -1.15
CA ASP A 105 8.90 9.46 -1.14
C ASP A 105 8.02 10.71 -0.97
N THR A 106 8.50 11.64 -0.15
CA THR A 106 8.01 13.02 -0.08
C THR A 106 9.17 13.97 -0.38
N LEU A 107 8.91 15.19 -0.85
CA LEU A 107 10.00 16.16 -1.05
C LEU A 107 10.73 16.45 0.26
N TRP A 108 10.02 16.39 1.39
CA TRP A 108 10.62 16.49 2.71
C TRP A 108 11.60 15.35 2.98
N LEU A 109 11.19 14.08 2.83
CA LEU A 109 12.07 12.92 3.02
C LEU A 109 13.28 12.94 2.08
N LEU A 110 13.08 13.38 0.83
CA LEU A 110 14.16 13.51 -0.15
C LEU A 110 15.10 14.66 0.20
N SER A 111 14.59 15.79 0.73
CA SER A 111 15.44 16.90 1.20
C SER A 111 16.37 16.45 2.32
N GLN A 112 15.86 15.66 3.27
CA GLN A 112 16.66 15.10 4.35
C GLN A 112 17.66 14.06 3.82
N ARG A 113 17.21 13.15 2.95
CA ARG A 113 18.04 12.07 2.36
C ARG A 113 19.24 12.62 1.58
N TYR A 114 19.06 13.74 0.91
CA TYR A 114 20.09 14.35 0.05
C TYR A 114 20.66 15.66 0.60
N ASN A 115 20.42 15.94 1.89
CA ASN A 115 20.95 17.08 2.65
C ASN A 115 20.73 18.46 1.99
N THR A 116 19.66 18.55 1.21
CA THR A 116 19.21 19.77 0.54
C THR A 116 17.97 20.35 1.25
N THR A 117 17.24 21.26 0.61
CA THR A 117 15.97 21.80 1.13
C THR A 117 14.84 21.46 0.17
N VAL A 118 13.61 21.38 0.70
CA VAL A 118 12.41 21.22 -0.12
C VAL A 118 12.35 22.34 -1.15
N GLU A 119 12.65 23.57 -0.73
CA GLU A 119 12.71 24.76 -1.58
C GLU A 119 13.73 24.60 -2.71
N ALA A 120 14.93 24.08 -2.43
CA ALA A 120 15.95 23.84 -3.45
C ALA A 120 15.57 22.69 -4.40
N ILE A 121 14.89 21.65 -3.92
CA ILE A 121 14.35 20.58 -4.77
C ILE A 121 13.25 21.16 -5.67
N MET A 122 12.33 21.94 -5.12
CA MET A 122 11.28 22.58 -5.92
C MET A 122 11.84 23.58 -6.93
N ALA A 123 12.88 24.34 -6.58
CA ALA A 123 13.56 25.24 -7.49
C ALA A 123 14.27 24.51 -8.63
N ALA A 124 14.84 23.33 -8.36
CA ALA A 124 15.45 22.46 -9.38
C ALA A 124 14.42 21.76 -10.28
N ASN A 125 13.14 21.77 -9.91
CA ASN A 125 12.05 21.09 -10.62
C ASN A 125 10.84 22.02 -10.82
N PRO A 126 10.94 23.03 -11.72
CA PRO A 126 9.82 23.93 -11.99
C PRO A 126 8.53 23.16 -12.32
N GLY A 127 7.45 23.45 -11.59
CA GLY A 127 6.13 22.82 -11.78
C GLY A 127 5.90 21.51 -11.03
N ILE A 128 6.84 21.05 -10.20
CA ILE A 128 6.61 19.91 -9.31
C ILE A 128 5.54 20.23 -8.26
N ASN A 129 4.61 19.30 -8.03
CA ASN A 129 3.65 19.40 -6.94
C ASN A 129 4.18 18.65 -5.71
N PRO A 130 4.49 19.35 -4.60
CA PRO A 130 5.12 18.74 -3.42
C PRO A 130 4.21 17.76 -2.67
N THR A 131 2.89 17.86 -2.85
CA THR A 131 1.89 17.00 -2.19
C THR A 131 1.30 15.95 -3.12
N ASN A 132 1.81 15.85 -4.36
CA ASN A 132 1.32 14.90 -5.36
C ASN A 132 2.49 14.36 -6.21
N LEU A 133 3.40 13.64 -5.58
CA LEU A 133 4.52 12.97 -6.24
C LEU A 133 4.09 11.60 -6.76
N PHE A 134 4.50 11.26 -7.98
CA PHE A 134 4.16 9.98 -8.60
C PHE A 134 5.33 9.00 -8.56
N VAL A 135 5.09 7.75 -8.18
CA VAL A 135 6.11 6.70 -8.26
C VAL A 135 6.55 6.54 -9.72
N GLY A 136 7.86 6.56 -9.96
CA GLY A 136 8.46 6.58 -11.30
C GLY A 136 8.70 7.97 -11.87
N GLN A 137 8.19 9.04 -11.24
CA GLN A 137 8.47 10.42 -11.63
C GLN A 137 9.96 10.70 -11.46
N VAL A 138 10.62 11.22 -12.49
CA VAL A 138 12.03 11.62 -12.39
C VAL A 138 12.10 13.09 -11.99
N ILE A 139 12.81 13.37 -10.91
CA ILE A 139 13.06 14.71 -10.39
C ILE A 139 14.57 14.95 -10.23
N CYS A 140 14.97 16.21 -10.21
CA CYS A 140 16.34 16.66 -10.07
C CYS A 140 16.61 17.07 -8.63
N ILE A 141 17.46 16.34 -7.93
CA ILE A 141 17.83 16.61 -6.54
C ILE A 141 19.13 17.41 -6.51
N PRO A 142 19.17 18.59 -5.87
CA PRO A 142 20.41 19.34 -5.65
C PRO A 142 21.43 18.54 -4.83
N ARG A 143 22.72 18.65 -5.19
CA ARG A 143 23.84 18.14 -4.39
C ARG A 143 24.29 19.24 -3.41
N ASP A 144 24.78 18.88 -2.22
CA ASP A 144 25.11 19.83 -1.14
C ASP A 144 26.01 21.03 -1.54
N ARG A 145 25.76 22.18 -0.88
CA ARG A 145 25.71 23.57 -1.42
C ARG A 145 27.04 24.35 -1.58
N PRO A 146 27.08 25.41 -2.43
CA PRO A 146 27.77 26.65 -2.12
C PRO A 146 26.94 27.50 -1.13
N GLN A 147 27.53 27.94 -0.01
CA GLN A 147 26.93 28.91 0.94
C GLN A 147 27.22 30.37 0.53
N PRO A 148 26.29 31.34 0.73
CA PRO A 148 26.64 32.76 0.85
C PRO A 148 27.07 33.10 2.29
N ARG A 149 28.17 33.85 2.46
CA ARG A 149 28.73 34.30 3.76
C ARG A 149 28.06 35.58 4.30
N PRO A 150 27.87 35.68 5.63
CA PRO A 150 28.30 36.88 6.39
C PRO A 150 29.32 36.58 7.52
N GLN A 151 30.01 37.64 7.98
CA GLN A 151 31.29 37.72 8.73
C GLN A 151 31.34 37.18 10.19
N PRO A 152 32.56 37.02 10.79
CA PRO A 152 32.77 36.21 12.00
C PRO A 152 32.50 36.93 13.33
N GLN A 153 31.89 36.21 14.29
CA GLN A 153 31.85 36.54 15.72
C GLN A 153 32.62 35.50 16.55
N PRO A 154 33.13 35.86 17.76
CA PRO A 154 34.04 35.04 18.54
C PRO A 154 33.39 33.75 19.07
N GLN A 155 34.12 32.62 19.00
CA GLN A 155 33.64 31.28 19.37
C GLN A 155 33.53 31.05 20.88
N PRO A 156 32.41 30.48 21.38
CA PRO A 156 32.37 29.71 22.62
C PRO A 156 32.82 28.24 22.40
N GLN A 157 33.27 27.61 23.50
CA GLN A 157 33.87 26.27 23.64
C GLN A 157 33.21 25.11 22.85
N PRO A 158 33.95 24.00 22.58
CA PRO A 158 33.46 22.91 21.75
C PRO A 158 32.20 22.26 22.33
N GLN A 159 31.08 22.38 21.62
CA GLN A 159 29.90 21.56 21.84
C GLN A 159 30.17 20.12 21.36
N PRO A 160 29.53 19.10 21.98
CA PRO A 160 29.59 17.73 21.47
C PRO A 160 29.15 17.71 20.01
N GLN A 161 29.96 17.12 19.13
CA GLN A 161 29.61 16.98 17.72
C GLN A 161 28.27 16.23 17.59
N PRO A 162 27.33 16.69 16.74
CA PRO A 162 26.18 15.87 16.38
C PRO A 162 26.71 14.59 15.74
N MET A 163 26.17 13.45 16.18
CA MET A 163 26.43 12.16 15.54
C MET A 163 26.17 12.28 14.02
N PRO A 164 26.99 11.66 13.15
CA PRO A 164 26.69 11.63 11.72
C PRO A 164 25.27 11.09 11.51
N PRO A 165 24.49 11.61 10.54
CA PRO A 165 23.16 11.10 10.28
C PRO A 165 23.25 9.60 10.03
N THR A 166 22.58 8.82 10.86
CA THR A 166 22.35 7.41 10.61
C THR A 166 21.58 7.34 9.30
N TYR A 167 22.25 6.97 8.20
CA TYR A 167 21.57 6.49 7.01
C TYR A 167 20.69 5.33 7.48
N MET A 168 19.38 5.53 7.57
CA MET A 168 18.44 4.45 7.86
C MET A 168 18.33 3.65 6.55
N TRP A 169 19.24 2.70 6.37
CA TRP A 169 19.12 1.70 5.31
C TRP A 169 17.92 0.84 5.66
N VAL A 170 16.76 1.16 5.11
CA VAL A 170 15.56 0.32 5.18
C VAL A 170 15.90 -0.97 4.44
N SER A 171 15.92 -2.11 5.15
CA SER A 171 16.26 -3.38 4.51
C SER A 171 15.23 -3.74 3.45
N LYS A 172 15.62 -4.58 2.50
CA LYS A 172 14.65 -5.03 1.47
C LYS A 172 13.46 -5.74 2.11
N ALA A 173 13.68 -6.48 3.19
CA ALA A 173 12.62 -7.16 3.95
C ALA A 173 11.63 -6.16 4.57
N GLU A 174 12.13 -5.05 5.13
CA GLU A 174 11.29 -4.00 5.70
C GLU A 174 10.44 -3.32 4.61
N GLN A 175 11.05 -2.98 3.46
CA GLN A 175 10.30 -2.43 2.33
C GLN A 175 9.19 -3.37 1.85
N ASN A 176 9.46 -4.67 1.79
CA ASN A 176 8.45 -5.64 1.34
C ASN A 176 7.30 -5.76 2.34
N LEU A 177 7.60 -5.81 3.64
CA LEU A 177 6.56 -5.80 4.67
C LEU A 177 5.70 -4.54 4.57
N GLY A 178 6.33 -3.36 4.46
CA GLY A 178 5.63 -2.09 4.32
C GLY A 178 4.72 -2.05 3.09
N ASN A 179 5.23 -2.47 1.93
CA ASN A 179 4.42 -2.52 0.71
C ASN A 179 3.25 -3.52 0.83
N TYR A 180 3.48 -4.65 1.49
CA TYR A 180 2.43 -5.65 1.67
C TYR A 180 1.34 -5.17 2.63
N LEU A 181 1.70 -4.58 3.78
CA LEU A 181 0.71 -4.03 4.70
C LEU A 181 -0.06 -2.86 4.07
N ARG A 182 0.61 -1.95 3.35
CA ARG A 182 -0.07 -0.87 2.60
C ARG A 182 -1.07 -1.42 1.59
N PHE A 183 -0.69 -2.47 0.86
CA PHE A 183 -1.59 -3.14 -0.08
C PHE A 183 -2.82 -3.72 0.63
N LEU A 184 -2.66 -4.39 1.77
CA LEU A 184 -3.79 -4.95 2.52
C LEU A 184 -4.70 -3.87 3.11
N TRP A 185 -4.14 -2.78 3.66
CA TRP A 185 -4.90 -1.65 4.16
C TRP A 185 -5.64 -0.89 3.06
N LEU A 186 -5.01 -0.69 1.90
CA LEU A 186 -5.70 -0.11 0.74
C LEU A 186 -6.80 -1.05 0.23
N GLN A 187 -6.52 -2.35 0.10
CA GLN A 187 -7.55 -3.31 -0.30
C GLN A 187 -8.77 -3.25 0.61
N GLN A 188 -8.56 -3.20 1.93
CA GLN A 188 -9.64 -3.05 2.89
C GLN A 188 -10.52 -1.85 2.54
N VAL A 189 -9.96 -0.64 2.42
CA VAL A 189 -10.78 0.57 2.23
C VAL A 189 -11.46 0.62 0.86
N TYR A 190 -10.79 0.12 -0.18
CA TYR A 190 -11.37 0.04 -1.52
C TYR A 190 -12.50 -0.99 -1.62
N TRP A 191 -12.30 -2.19 -1.08
CA TRP A 191 -13.35 -3.22 -1.07
C TRP A 191 -14.51 -2.84 -0.18
N LEU A 192 -14.26 -2.16 0.93
CA LEU A 192 -15.32 -1.64 1.79
C LEU A 192 -16.14 -0.57 1.06
N ARG A 193 -15.50 0.43 0.43
CA ARG A 193 -16.23 1.44 -0.35
C ARG A 193 -17.07 0.81 -1.46
N MET A 194 -16.51 -0.15 -2.19
CA MET A 194 -17.28 -0.87 -3.22
C MET A 194 -18.45 -1.65 -2.62
N ALA A 195 -18.26 -2.33 -1.48
CA ALA A 195 -19.33 -3.09 -0.82
C ALA A 195 -20.47 -2.15 -0.37
N ILE A 196 -20.11 -1.02 0.27
CA ILE A 196 -21.05 0.03 0.68
C ILE A 196 -21.85 0.52 -0.52
N GLN A 197 -21.16 0.89 -1.61
CA GLN A 197 -21.81 1.38 -2.83
C GLN A 197 -22.75 0.34 -3.44
N SER A 198 -22.31 -0.92 -3.54
CA SER A 198 -23.14 -2.01 -4.05
C SER A 198 -24.39 -2.23 -3.20
N GLU A 199 -24.28 -2.20 -1.88
CA GLU A 199 -25.41 -2.36 -0.95
C GLU A 199 -26.37 -1.16 -0.93
N LEU A 200 -25.82 0.07 -0.96
CA LEU A 200 -26.61 1.31 -0.98
C LEU A 200 -27.49 1.41 -2.24
N TRP A 201 -26.98 0.93 -3.38
CA TRP A 201 -27.71 0.95 -4.65
C TRP A 201 -28.32 -0.38 -5.05
N ASN A 202 -28.29 -1.37 -4.15
CA ASN A 202 -28.85 -2.71 -4.38
C ASN A 202 -28.35 -3.35 -5.70
N LEU A 203 -27.05 -3.23 -5.95
CA LEU A 203 -26.40 -3.79 -7.13
C LEU A 203 -26.28 -5.31 -6.98
N SER A 204 -26.41 -6.03 -8.10
CA SER A 204 -26.35 -7.50 -8.12
C SER A 204 -24.97 -8.07 -7.77
N ASP A 205 -23.95 -7.23 -7.62
CA ASP A 205 -22.58 -7.64 -7.29
C ASP A 205 -22.28 -7.57 -5.78
N ALA A 206 -23.19 -7.05 -4.95
CA ALA A 206 -22.97 -6.79 -3.52
C ALA A 206 -22.39 -8.00 -2.76
N GLU A 207 -22.98 -9.19 -2.95
CA GLU A 207 -22.49 -10.42 -2.32
C GLU A 207 -21.05 -10.77 -2.74
N TYR A 208 -20.70 -10.58 -4.02
CA TYR A 208 -19.36 -10.89 -4.53
C TYR A 208 -18.31 -9.92 -3.97
N VAL A 209 -18.67 -8.63 -3.87
CA VAL A 209 -17.79 -7.60 -3.34
C VAL A 209 -17.60 -7.79 -1.83
N MET A 210 -18.67 -8.09 -1.10
CA MET A 210 -18.62 -8.40 0.33
C MET A 210 -17.76 -9.64 0.61
N ASN A 211 -17.95 -10.71 -0.16
CA ASN A 211 -17.11 -11.91 -0.05
C ASN A 211 -15.64 -11.58 -0.26
N ARG A 212 -15.32 -10.69 -1.22
CA ARG A 212 -13.94 -10.26 -1.45
C ARG A 212 -13.38 -9.40 -0.30
N LEU A 213 -14.19 -8.51 0.28
CA LEU A 213 -13.81 -7.75 1.47
C LEU A 213 -13.46 -8.70 2.63
N MET A 214 -14.27 -9.74 2.84
CA MET A 214 -14.08 -10.71 3.94
C MET A 214 -12.90 -11.67 3.74
N GLU A 215 -12.24 -11.68 2.59
CA GLU A 215 -10.93 -12.35 2.43
C GLU A 215 -9.78 -11.56 3.08
N ASN A 216 -9.92 -10.23 3.19
CA ASN A 216 -8.86 -9.35 3.67
C ASN A 216 -8.38 -9.64 5.12
N PRO A 217 -9.26 -9.95 6.09
CA PRO A 217 -8.81 -10.35 7.43
C PRO A 217 -7.93 -11.61 7.43
N ALA A 218 -8.22 -12.58 6.56
CA ALA A 218 -7.40 -13.79 6.42
C ALA A 218 -6.03 -13.47 5.79
N ASP A 219 -5.98 -12.54 4.85
CA ASP A 219 -4.71 -12.05 4.29
C ASP A 219 -3.85 -11.36 5.37
N PHE A 220 -4.47 -10.52 6.22
CA PHE A 220 -3.79 -9.91 7.36
C PHE A 220 -3.33 -10.94 8.40
N GLN A 221 -4.16 -11.95 8.70
CA GLN A 221 -3.75 -13.07 9.56
C GLN A 221 -2.46 -13.69 9.04
N MET A 222 -2.41 -13.98 7.74
CA MET A 222 -1.23 -14.56 7.11
C MET A 222 -0.02 -13.62 7.19
N ALA A 223 -0.21 -12.32 6.97
CA ALA A 223 0.85 -11.32 7.00
C ALA A 223 1.54 -11.21 8.36
N ILE A 224 0.78 -11.28 9.45
CA ILE A 224 1.31 -11.01 10.79
C ILE A 224 1.65 -12.28 11.58
N LYS A 225 1.19 -13.46 11.13
CA LYS A 225 1.41 -14.76 11.78
C LYS A 225 2.88 -15.06 12.05
N THR A 226 3.78 -14.71 11.12
CA THR A 226 5.23 -14.94 11.30
C THR A 226 5.80 -14.22 12.52
N PHE A 227 5.24 -13.06 12.89
CA PHE A 227 5.76 -12.22 13.95
C PHE A 227 5.08 -12.48 15.31
N TYR A 228 3.77 -12.69 15.30
CA TYR A 228 2.98 -12.76 16.54
C TYR A 228 2.40 -14.14 16.84
N GLY A 229 2.61 -15.13 15.97
CA GLY A 229 2.09 -16.48 16.12
C GLY A 229 0.62 -16.64 15.72
N ASP A 230 0.16 -17.89 15.68
CA ASP A 230 -1.16 -18.27 15.18
C ASP A 230 -2.33 -17.64 15.96
N GLU A 231 -2.25 -17.65 17.29
CA GLU A 231 -3.32 -17.16 18.16
C GLU A 231 -3.56 -15.66 17.98
N ASN A 232 -2.49 -14.86 18.07
CA ASN A 232 -2.58 -13.41 17.90
C ASN A 232 -2.97 -13.03 16.47
N ALA A 233 -2.43 -13.72 15.47
CA ALA A 233 -2.79 -13.48 14.07
C ALA A 233 -4.28 -13.75 13.82
N LYS A 234 -4.81 -14.85 14.37
CA LYS A 234 -6.24 -15.14 14.31
C LYS A 234 -7.05 -14.08 15.04
N LYS A 235 -6.63 -13.66 16.24
CA LYS A 235 -7.33 -12.63 17.01
C LYS A 235 -7.42 -11.30 16.27
N PHE A 236 -6.35 -10.88 15.58
CA PHE A 236 -6.37 -9.72 14.69
C PHE A 236 -7.45 -9.85 13.61
N ALA A 237 -7.47 -10.98 12.90
CA ALA A 237 -8.42 -11.21 11.82
C ALA A 237 -9.87 -11.28 12.31
N ASP A 238 -10.11 -11.90 13.46
CA ASP A 238 -11.45 -11.96 14.08
C ASP A 238 -11.94 -10.55 14.43
N LEU A 239 -11.07 -9.69 14.98
CA LEU A 239 -11.43 -8.31 15.29
C LEU A 239 -11.69 -7.50 14.01
N LEU A 240 -10.86 -7.65 12.97
CA LEU A 240 -11.07 -6.95 11.70
C LEU A 240 -12.35 -7.41 10.99
N THR A 241 -12.65 -8.72 11.02
CA THR A 241 -13.91 -9.28 10.52
C THR A 241 -15.10 -8.68 11.26
N SER A 242 -15.04 -8.66 12.60
CA SER A 242 -16.08 -8.05 13.43
C SER A 242 -16.25 -6.55 13.15
N HIS A 243 -15.18 -5.84 12.81
CA HIS A 243 -15.25 -4.45 12.41
C HIS A 243 -16.00 -4.27 11.09
N PHE A 244 -15.64 -5.03 10.05
CA PHE A 244 -16.28 -4.96 8.75
C PHE A 244 -17.78 -5.28 8.81
N THR A 245 -18.16 -6.29 9.60
CA THR A 245 -19.58 -6.58 9.84
C THR A 245 -20.31 -5.41 10.50
N ALA A 246 -19.71 -4.78 11.53
CA ALA A 246 -20.33 -3.65 12.21
C ALA A 246 -20.47 -2.41 11.31
N VAL A 247 -19.48 -2.14 10.45
CA VAL A 247 -19.56 -1.06 9.44
C VAL A 247 -20.65 -1.36 8.42
N ASN A 248 -20.75 -2.60 7.93
CA ASN A 248 -21.81 -2.98 7.01
C ASN A 248 -23.19 -2.79 7.64
N ASP A 249 -23.38 -3.22 8.88
CA ASP A 249 -24.63 -3.01 9.63
C ASP A 249 -24.98 -1.51 9.74
N TYR A 250 -23.98 -0.67 10.02
CA TYR A 250 -24.15 0.79 10.10
C TYR A 250 -24.67 1.37 8.78
N VAL A 251 -24.04 0.97 7.67
CA VAL A 251 -24.39 1.46 6.32
C VAL A 251 -25.81 1.04 5.95
N MET A 252 -26.15 -0.22 6.20
CA MET A 252 -27.48 -0.76 5.93
C MET A 252 -28.55 -0.08 6.79
N ALA A 253 -28.29 0.09 8.08
CA ALA A 253 -29.20 0.79 8.98
C ALA A 253 -29.39 2.27 8.58
N SER A 254 -28.33 2.91 8.11
CA SER A 254 -28.37 4.30 7.62
C SER A 254 -29.20 4.42 6.35
N ARG A 255 -29.04 3.49 5.39
CA ARG A 255 -29.85 3.41 4.17
C ARG A 255 -31.34 3.25 4.50
N ASP A 256 -31.65 2.38 5.46
CA ASP A 256 -33.02 2.05 5.83
C ASP A 256 -33.65 3.11 6.78
N GLY A 257 -32.91 4.15 7.17
CA GLY A 257 -33.36 5.20 8.07
C GLY A 257 -33.66 4.71 9.50
N ASN A 258 -33.07 3.58 9.91
CA ASN A 258 -33.33 2.97 11.20
C ASN A 258 -32.36 3.51 12.27
N ALA A 259 -32.76 4.59 12.94
CA ALA A 259 -31.93 5.30 13.93
C ALA A 259 -31.44 4.40 15.08
N GLN A 260 -32.25 3.44 15.54
CA GLN A 260 -31.84 2.52 16.60
C GLN A 260 -30.75 1.56 16.12
N ALA A 261 -30.93 0.98 14.93
CA ALA A 261 -29.94 0.07 14.36
C ALA A 261 -28.62 0.78 14.02
N VAL A 262 -28.68 2.07 13.61
CA VAL A 262 -27.51 2.93 13.44
C VAL A 262 -26.75 3.06 14.76
N ALA A 263 -27.43 3.46 15.83
CA ALA A 263 -26.81 3.61 17.15
C ALA A 263 -26.21 2.29 17.67
N ASP A 264 -26.90 1.17 17.46
CA ASP A 264 -26.41 -0.15 17.85
C ASP A 264 -25.15 -0.55 17.07
N ALA A 265 -25.10 -0.26 15.77
CA ALA A 265 -23.93 -0.54 14.93
C ALA A 265 -22.73 0.35 15.31
N GLU A 266 -22.94 1.65 15.56
CA GLU A 266 -21.90 2.56 16.03
C GLU A 266 -21.31 2.08 17.37
N ASN A 267 -22.15 1.63 18.30
CA ASN A 267 -21.69 1.06 19.57
C ASN A 267 -20.83 -0.19 19.37
N ARG A 268 -21.17 -1.05 18.41
CA ARG A 268 -20.34 -2.21 18.03
C ARG A 268 -19.02 -1.79 17.41
N MET A 269 -19.02 -0.81 16.52
CA MET A 269 -17.80 -0.25 15.91
C MET A 269 -16.86 0.31 16.99
N ASN A 270 -17.38 1.14 17.90
CA ASN A 270 -16.60 1.75 18.98
C ASN A 270 -16.03 0.69 19.95
N SER A 271 -16.85 -0.30 20.34
CA SER A 271 -16.39 -1.41 21.19
C SER A 271 -15.31 -2.24 20.52
N ASN A 272 -15.48 -2.55 19.23
CA ASN A 272 -14.49 -3.26 18.44
C ASN A 272 -13.18 -2.45 18.32
N ALA A 273 -13.25 -1.14 18.05
CA ALA A 273 -12.08 -0.28 17.96
C ALA A 273 -11.28 -0.28 19.27
N ALA A 274 -11.96 -0.13 20.42
CA ALA A 274 -11.30 -0.19 21.73
C ALA A 274 -10.60 -1.55 21.97
N GLN A 275 -11.24 -2.66 21.59
CA GLN A 275 -10.64 -3.99 21.67
C GLN A 275 -9.44 -4.14 20.73
N PHE A 276 -9.52 -3.57 19.52
CA PHE A 276 -8.44 -3.60 18.54
C PHE A 276 -7.22 -2.82 19.02
N VAL A 277 -7.42 -1.60 19.53
CA VAL A 277 -6.35 -0.78 20.13
C VAL A 277 -5.68 -1.52 21.28
N ALA A 278 -6.48 -2.02 22.24
CA ALA A 278 -5.96 -2.73 23.40
C ALA A 278 -5.15 -3.97 22.99
N PHE A 279 -5.67 -4.74 22.03
CA PHE A 279 -4.99 -5.90 21.48
C PHE A 279 -3.66 -5.54 20.81
N LEU A 280 -3.66 -4.60 19.86
CA LEU A 280 -2.45 -4.18 19.15
C LEU A 280 -1.37 -3.65 20.11
N ALA A 281 -1.74 -2.76 21.02
CA ALA A 281 -0.82 -2.22 22.02
C ALA A 281 -0.27 -3.31 22.95
N SER A 282 -1.04 -4.38 23.23
CA SER A 282 -0.57 -5.49 24.07
C SER A 282 0.46 -6.40 23.39
N ILE A 283 0.37 -6.58 22.06
CA ILE A 283 1.27 -7.48 21.33
C ILE A 283 2.52 -6.77 20.80
N ASN A 284 2.48 -5.43 20.66
CA ASN A 284 3.61 -4.64 20.23
C ASN A 284 3.75 -3.33 21.04
N PRO A 285 4.79 -3.20 21.88
CA PRO A 285 5.00 -2.01 22.69
C PRO A 285 5.42 -0.77 21.89
N ASN A 286 5.73 -0.92 20.59
CA ASN A 286 6.10 0.19 19.71
C ASN A 286 4.88 0.84 19.02
N TRP A 287 3.67 0.30 19.23
CA TRP A 287 2.45 0.93 18.77
C TRP A 287 1.79 1.70 19.91
N SER A 288 1.74 3.03 19.75
CA SER A 288 1.09 3.93 20.68
C SER A 288 -0.42 3.69 20.70
N ALA A 289 -0.97 3.27 21.84
CA ALA A 289 -2.41 3.07 21.99
C ALA A 289 -3.19 4.36 21.71
N ALA A 290 -2.63 5.52 22.08
CA ALA A 290 -3.25 6.82 21.83
C ALA A 290 -3.32 7.14 20.33
N ASP A 291 -2.23 6.88 19.58
CA ASP A 291 -2.23 7.14 18.15
C ASP A 291 -3.10 6.15 17.39
N LEU A 292 -3.07 4.86 17.76
CA LEU A 292 -3.98 3.85 17.22
C LEU A 292 -5.46 4.23 17.45
N GLN A 293 -5.80 4.67 18.66
CA GLN A 293 -7.16 5.09 18.98
C GLN A 293 -7.58 6.30 18.14
N ARG A 294 -6.70 7.31 18.01
CA ARG A 294 -6.96 8.48 17.18
C ARG A 294 -7.21 8.07 15.73
N MET A 295 -6.32 7.27 15.15
CA MET A 295 -6.43 6.88 13.74
C MET A 295 -7.67 6.04 13.44
N LEU A 296 -8.07 5.14 14.36
CA LEU A 296 -9.30 4.37 14.20
C LEU A 296 -10.55 5.24 14.36
N ASN A 297 -10.53 6.21 15.29
CA ASN A 297 -11.63 7.17 15.41
C ASN A 297 -11.76 8.03 14.15
N ASP A 298 -10.65 8.59 13.66
CA ASP A 298 -10.61 9.39 12.43
C ASP A 298 -11.16 8.57 11.24
N TYR A 299 -10.75 7.30 11.11
CA TYR A 299 -11.25 6.39 10.07
C TYR A 299 -12.77 6.11 10.19
N MET A 300 -13.26 5.85 11.40
CA MET A 300 -14.68 5.62 11.64
C MET A 300 -15.51 6.88 11.33
N ASP A 301 -15.04 8.06 11.73
CA ASP A 301 -15.72 9.33 11.45
C ASP A 301 -15.78 9.61 9.95
N LEU A 302 -14.65 9.48 9.24
CA LEU A 302 -14.60 9.63 7.78
C LEU A 302 -15.50 8.62 7.06
N THR A 303 -15.60 7.38 7.54
CA THR A 303 -16.48 6.36 6.95
C THR A 303 -17.97 6.73 7.10
N LYS A 304 -18.36 7.28 8.25
CA LYS A 304 -19.73 7.77 8.46
C LYS A 304 -20.03 8.99 7.58
N GLU A 305 -19.09 9.93 7.49
CA GLU A 305 -19.21 11.11 6.62
C GLU A 305 -19.32 10.73 5.15
N GLU A 306 -18.48 9.79 4.68
CA GLU A 306 -18.53 9.27 3.31
C GLU A 306 -19.84 8.55 3.00
N THR A 307 -20.37 7.77 3.96
CA THR A 307 -21.67 7.12 3.86
C THR A 307 -22.79 8.16 3.73
N ALA A 308 -22.79 9.19 4.58
CA ALA A 308 -23.79 10.25 4.56
C ALA A 308 -23.74 11.08 3.27
N ALA A 309 -22.53 11.43 2.80
CA ALA A 309 -22.33 12.14 1.53
C ALA A 309 -22.83 11.30 0.34
N THR A 310 -22.55 9.99 0.34
CA THR A 310 -22.99 9.06 -0.71
C THR A 310 -24.51 8.90 -0.73
N LEU A 311 -25.15 8.72 0.44
CA LEU A 311 -26.62 8.66 0.57
C LEU A 311 -27.30 9.94 0.09
N SER A 312 -26.68 11.09 0.36
CA SER A 312 -27.16 12.41 -0.06
C SER A 312 -26.79 12.75 -1.50
N GLN A 313 -26.14 11.83 -2.23
CA GLN A 313 -25.64 12.00 -3.61
C GLN A 313 -24.66 13.18 -3.77
N ASN A 314 -23.99 13.58 -2.69
CA ASN A 314 -22.90 14.55 -2.73
C ASN A 314 -21.58 13.85 -3.07
N PHE A 315 -21.43 13.52 -4.36
CA PHE A 315 -20.31 12.70 -4.84
C PHE A 315 -18.95 13.41 -4.78
N GLU A 316 -18.93 14.74 -4.90
CA GLU A 316 -17.69 15.51 -4.78
C GLU A 316 -17.09 15.35 -3.38
N ASP A 317 -17.90 15.58 -2.34
CA ASP A 317 -17.47 15.38 -0.95
C ASP A 317 -17.16 13.90 -0.67
N SER A 318 -17.98 12.96 -1.13
CA SER A 318 -17.71 11.52 -0.97
C SER A 318 -16.37 11.09 -1.55
N ILE A 319 -15.96 11.65 -2.70
CA ILE A 319 -14.65 11.37 -3.30
C ILE A 319 -13.52 12.03 -2.50
N GLY A 320 -13.70 13.27 -2.06
CA GLY A 320 -12.73 13.99 -1.23
C GLY A 320 -12.45 13.28 0.10
N ILE A 321 -13.51 12.92 0.82
CA ILE A 321 -13.45 12.18 2.09
C ILE A 321 -12.72 10.84 1.91
N PHE A 322 -12.98 10.14 0.81
CA PHE A 322 -12.30 8.86 0.56
C PHE A 322 -10.80 9.00 0.32
N ALA A 323 -10.34 10.10 -0.29
CA ALA A 323 -8.90 10.37 -0.41
C ALA A 323 -8.24 10.54 0.98
N ASP A 324 -8.97 11.06 1.97
CA ASP A 324 -8.49 11.13 3.35
C ASP A 324 -8.54 9.75 4.05
N ILE A 325 -9.56 8.92 3.76
CA ILE A 325 -9.61 7.51 4.20
C ILE A 325 -8.39 6.72 3.68
N GLU A 326 -8.04 6.88 2.40
CA GLU A 326 -6.87 6.24 1.80
C GLU A 326 -5.58 6.66 2.50
N ARG A 327 -5.45 7.95 2.82
CA ARG A 327 -4.29 8.46 3.56
C ARG A 327 -4.20 7.83 4.95
N GLY A 328 -5.31 7.78 5.68
CA GLY A 328 -5.36 7.15 7.00
C GLY A 328 -4.99 5.65 6.95
N ALA A 329 -5.43 4.93 5.92
CA ALA A 329 -5.08 3.53 5.70
C ALA A 329 -3.57 3.33 5.46
N LEU A 330 -2.95 4.22 4.68
CA LEU A 330 -1.49 4.22 4.47
C LEU A 330 -0.71 4.56 5.74
N GLU A 331 -1.17 5.53 6.51
CA GLU A 331 -0.57 5.87 7.81
C GLU A 331 -0.62 4.68 8.78
N MET A 332 -1.76 3.97 8.83
CA MET A 332 -1.93 2.78 9.67
C MET A 332 -0.98 1.66 9.25
N ALA A 333 -0.86 1.42 7.95
CA ALA A 333 0.10 0.46 7.40
C ALA A 333 1.54 0.78 7.80
N ASP A 334 1.91 2.06 7.76
CA ASP A 334 3.26 2.53 8.08
C ASP A 334 3.56 2.39 9.57
N MET A 335 2.61 2.77 10.42
CA MET A 335 2.70 2.54 11.86
C MET A 335 2.88 1.05 12.18
N MET A 336 2.05 0.19 11.58
CA MET A 336 2.14 -1.25 11.77
C MET A 336 3.51 -1.79 11.34
N THR A 337 3.99 -1.38 10.17
CA THR A 337 5.30 -1.77 9.64
C THR A 337 6.42 -1.39 10.59
N GLN A 338 6.46 -0.12 11.00
CA GLN A 338 7.52 0.39 11.87
C GLN A 338 7.53 -0.32 13.22
N GLY A 339 6.36 -0.59 13.81
CA GLY A 339 6.33 -1.33 15.07
C GLY A 339 6.80 -2.77 14.92
N ILE A 340 6.42 -3.48 13.85
CA ILE A 340 6.92 -4.85 13.60
C ILE A 340 8.44 -4.84 13.42
N VAL A 341 8.97 -3.91 12.63
CA VAL A 341 10.42 -3.80 12.37
C VAL A 341 11.19 -3.52 13.66
N LYS A 342 10.69 -2.60 14.48
CA LYS A 342 11.30 -2.27 15.78
C LYS A 342 11.27 -3.43 16.76
N GLN A 343 10.18 -4.20 16.80
CA GLN A 343 10.03 -5.33 17.72
C GLN A 343 10.81 -6.57 17.27
N PHE A 344 10.91 -6.81 15.96
CA PHE A 344 11.55 -8.02 15.41
C PHE A 344 12.70 -7.70 14.45
N PRO A 345 13.72 -6.95 14.89
CA PRO A 345 14.81 -6.49 14.01
C PRO A 345 15.61 -7.64 13.39
N GLN A 346 15.55 -8.86 13.94
CA GLN A 346 16.23 -10.04 13.39
C GLN A 346 15.75 -10.44 11.97
N TYR A 347 14.55 -10.02 11.55
CA TYR A 347 14.03 -10.32 10.21
C TYR A 347 14.37 -9.24 9.17
N PHE A 348 14.96 -8.11 9.59
CA PHE A 348 15.07 -6.90 8.78
C PHE A 348 16.51 -6.34 8.68
N ARG A 349 17.52 -7.20 8.86
CA ARG A 349 18.95 -6.81 8.76
C ARG A 349 19.56 -7.17 7.42
#